data_AF-A0A401M3R7-F1
#
_entry.id   AF-A0A401M3R7-F1
#
_cell.length_a   1.000
_cell.length_b   1.000
_cell.length_c   1.000
_cell.angle_alpha   90.00
_cell.angle_beta   90.00
_cell.angle_gamma   90.00
#
_symmetry.space_group_name_H-M   'P 1'
#
loop_
_entity.id
_entity.type
_entity.pdbx_description
1 polymer ?
#
loop_
_entity_poly.entity_id
_entity_poly.type
_entity_poly.pdbx_seq_one_letter_code
_entity_poly.pdbx_strand_id
1 'polypeptide(L)'
;MTLPDCLLPTEGWGRVTLHITRPQAGKKWTDTGRLHDERGLKDRPPGETRPVPLPPELVALWRESIDTFGTADDGRLFFNERGGIAASGTYDRVWHEARELAFLPDLVASPLAARPYDLRHSALSTWLNAGVDPTEVAERAGNSVEVLMTRYAKCLYGRQEIANQRIEQLLHEYA
;
A
#
# COMPACT_ATOMS: atom_id res chain seq x y z
N MET A 1 -12.05 4.38 -0.64
CA MET A 1 -11.35 5.30 0.27
C MET A 1 -11.83 6.69 -0.06
N THR A 2 -12.50 7.29 0.90
CA THR A 2 -12.99 8.68 0.86
C THR A 2 -12.29 9.49 1.95
N LEU A 3 -12.37 10.81 1.89
CA LEU A 3 -11.73 11.70 2.88
C LEU A 3 -12.13 11.36 4.33
N PRO A 4 -13.40 11.00 4.67
CA PRO A 4 -13.77 10.56 6.00
C PRO A 4 -13.06 9.29 6.50
N ASP A 5 -12.52 8.47 5.60
CA ASP A 5 -11.73 7.29 5.96
C ASP A 5 -10.31 7.64 6.43
N CYS A 6 -9.89 8.90 6.28
CA CYS A 6 -8.51 9.34 6.44
C CYS A 6 -8.33 10.29 7.63
N LEU A 7 -7.31 10.02 8.44
CA LEU A 7 -6.72 10.93 9.40
C LEU A 7 -5.45 11.53 8.78
N LEU A 8 -5.51 12.82 8.41
CA LEU A 8 -4.42 13.52 7.72
C LEU A 8 -3.98 14.76 8.53
N PRO A 9 -3.26 14.57 9.65
CA PRO A 9 -2.82 15.68 10.49
C PRO A 9 -1.83 16.57 9.72
N THR A 10 -1.67 17.82 10.15
CA THR A 10 -0.69 18.74 9.57
C THR A 10 0.75 18.31 9.84
N GLU A 11 0.97 17.58 10.93
CA GLU A 11 2.27 17.04 11.34
C GLU A 11 2.12 15.61 11.88
N GLY A 12 3.13 14.79 11.65
CA GLY A 12 3.19 13.42 12.17
C GLY A 12 2.42 12.40 11.33
N TRP A 13 2.17 11.25 11.95
CA TRP A 13 1.59 10.09 11.27
C TRP A 13 0.09 10.24 11.09
N GLY A 14 -0.36 9.92 9.87
CA GLY A 14 -1.77 9.79 9.54
C GLY A 14 -2.21 8.33 9.56
N ARG A 15 -3.45 8.11 9.14
CA ARG A 15 -4.03 6.78 9.00
C ARG A 15 -5.11 6.77 7.93
N VAL A 16 -5.24 5.67 7.22
CA VAL A 16 -6.42 5.36 6.42
C VAL A 16 -7.11 4.12 6.99
N THR A 17 -8.43 4.15 7.08
CA THR A 17 -9.26 2.97 7.38
C THR A 17 -9.77 2.37 6.08
N LEU A 18 -9.33 1.16 5.74
CA LEU A 18 -9.74 0.48 4.51
C LEU A 18 -10.86 -0.52 4.81
N HIS A 19 -12.07 -0.22 4.33
CA HIS A 19 -13.28 -1.01 4.59
C HIS A 19 -13.46 -2.22 3.66
N ILE A 20 -13.12 -2.09 2.38
CA ILE A 20 -13.36 -3.10 1.36
C ILE A 20 -12.25 -3.00 0.30
N THR A 21 -11.66 -4.12 -0.09
CA THR A 21 -10.92 -4.16 -1.36
C THR A 21 -11.92 -4.35 -2.49
N ARG A 22 -11.93 -3.46 -3.48
CA ARG A 22 -12.58 -3.72 -4.77
C ARG A 22 -11.52 -4.23 -5.74
N PRO A 23 -11.17 -5.54 -5.74
CA PRO A 23 -10.21 -6.03 -6.69
C PRO A 23 -10.75 -5.80 -8.10
N GLN A 24 -9.96 -5.13 -8.93
CA GLN A 24 -10.21 -5.10 -10.36
C GLN A 24 -9.86 -6.49 -10.91
N ALA A 25 -10.79 -7.43 -10.82
CA ALA A 25 -10.69 -8.65 -11.60
C ALA A 25 -10.82 -8.23 -13.07
N GLY A 26 -9.71 -8.30 -13.82
CA GLY A 26 -9.77 -8.18 -15.26
C GLY A 26 -10.85 -9.13 -15.81
N LYS A 27 -11.49 -8.75 -16.93
CA LYS A 27 -12.64 -9.41 -17.58
C LYS A 27 -12.59 -10.95 -17.74
N LYS A 28 -11.45 -11.59 -17.44
CA LYS A 28 -11.27 -13.05 -17.43
C LYS A 28 -11.71 -13.76 -16.14
N TRP A 29 -12.13 -13.04 -15.09
CA TRP A 29 -12.52 -13.64 -13.80
C TRP A 29 -13.67 -12.92 -13.08
N THR A 30 -14.76 -12.63 -13.80
CA THR A 30 -16.00 -12.10 -13.20
C THR A 30 -17.19 -12.95 -13.63
N ASP A 31 -17.92 -13.55 -12.68
CA ASP A 31 -19.16 -14.31 -12.95
C ASP A 31 -20.36 -13.38 -13.25
N THR A 32 -20.16 -12.05 -13.18
CA THR A 32 -21.21 -11.03 -13.29
C THR A 32 -21.07 -10.12 -14.52
N GLY A 33 -20.00 -10.25 -15.31
CA GLY A 33 -19.79 -9.49 -16.54
C GLY A 33 -19.57 -7.97 -16.35
N ARG A 34 -19.39 -7.47 -15.12
CA ARG A 34 -19.05 -6.06 -14.83
C ARG A 34 -17.54 -5.86 -14.67
N LEU A 35 -17.05 -4.67 -15.01
CA LEU A 35 -15.61 -4.33 -14.91
C LEU A 35 -15.08 -4.29 -13.46
N HIS A 36 -16.00 -4.14 -12.51
CA HIS A 36 -15.73 -4.21 -11.08
C HIS A 36 -16.69 -5.24 -10.49
N ASP A 37 -16.13 -6.33 -9.95
CA ASP A 37 -16.87 -7.30 -9.18
C ASP A 37 -16.81 -6.85 -7.70
N GLU A 38 -17.96 -6.73 -7.05
CA GLU A 38 -18.03 -6.52 -5.60
C GLU A 38 -17.76 -7.86 -4.91
N ARG A 39 -16.53 -8.35 -5.03
CA ARG A 39 -16.07 -9.49 -4.23
C ARG A 39 -15.69 -8.99 -2.85
N GLY A 40 -16.39 -9.49 -1.85
CA GLY A 40 -15.90 -9.52 -0.47
C GLY A 40 -14.50 -10.15 -0.44
N LEU A 41 -13.68 -9.69 0.50
CA LEU A 41 -12.33 -10.22 0.70
C LEU A 41 -12.42 -11.74 0.92
N LYS A 42 -11.67 -12.53 0.14
CA LYS A 42 -11.64 -13.99 0.31
C LYS A 42 -11.38 -14.32 1.79
N ASP A 43 -12.28 -15.12 2.38
CA ASP A 43 -12.25 -15.66 3.74
C ASP A 43 -12.25 -14.66 4.90
N ARG A 44 -12.93 -13.51 4.79
CA ARG A 44 -13.15 -12.63 5.95
C ARG A 44 -14.61 -12.24 6.15
N PRO A 45 -15.09 -12.13 7.41
CA PRO A 45 -16.47 -11.74 7.68
C PRO A 45 -16.78 -10.34 7.11
N PRO A 46 -18.04 -10.08 6.71
CA PRO A 46 -18.45 -8.77 6.24
C PRO A 46 -18.15 -7.67 7.28
N GLY A 47 -17.52 -6.56 6.85
CA GLY A 47 -17.29 -5.39 7.70
C GLY A 47 -15.90 -5.27 8.34
N GLU A 48 -14.96 -6.15 8.01
CA GLU A 48 -13.59 -6.05 8.53
C GLU A 48 -12.84 -4.86 7.90
N THR A 49 -12.60 -3.83 8.71
CA THR A 49 -11.78 -2.68 8.34
C THR A 49 -10.34 -2.90 8.75
N ARG A 50 -9.36 -2.48 7.94
CA ARG A 50 -7.96 -2.43 8.36
C ARG A 50 -7.45 -1.00 8.47
N PRO A 51 -6.93 -0.57 9.64
CA PRO A 51 -6.18 0.67 9.73
C PRO A 51 -4.81 0.49 9.06
N VAL A 52 -4.43 1.43 8.20
CA VAL A 52 -3.08 1.50 7.62
C VAL A 52 -2.47 2.84 8.00
N PRO A 53 -1.38 2.88 8.77
CA PRO A 53 -0.72 4.13 9.12
C PRO A 53 -0.06 4.75 7.88
N LEU A 54 -0.14 6.06 7.79
CA LEU A 54 0.42 6.85 6.70
C LEU A 54 1.64 7.61 7.25
N PRO A 55 2.84 7.41 6.69
CA PRO A 55 4.00 8.18 7.12
C PRO A 55 3.80 9.68 6.83
N PRO A 56 4.44 10.58 7.58
CA PRO A 56 4.22 12.03 7.48
C PRO A 56 4.36 12.58 6.05
N GLU A 57 5.31 12.06 5.27
CA GLU A 57 5.55 12.48 3.89
C GLU A 57 4.35 12.13 2.99
N LEU A 58 3.73 10.97 3.21
CA LEU A 58 2.55 10.56 2.46
C LEU A 58 1.31 11.37 2.86
N VAL A 59 1.21 11.73 4.14
CA VAL A 59 0.15 12.64 4.63
C VAL A 59 0.27 13.99 3.95
N ALA A 60 1.47 14.56 3.89
CA ALA A 60 1.72 15.84 3.21
C ALA A 60 1.32 15.78 1.73
N LEU A 61 1.75 14.75 1.00
CA LEU A 61 1.39 14.55 -0.41
C LEU A 61 -0.13 14.44 -0.62
N TRP A 62 -0.84 13.75 0.28
CA TRP A 62 -2.30 13.61 0.15
C TRP A 62 -3.02 14.90 0.47
N ARG A 63 -2.55 15.66 1.47
CA ARG A 63 -3.10 16.99 1.77
C ARG A 63 -2.91 17.95 0.61
N GLU A 64 -1.70 18.00 0.03
CA GLU A 64 -1.42 18.81 -1.17
C GLU A 64 -2.31 18.43 -2.35
N SER A 65 -2.50 17.13 -2.58
CA SER A 65 -3.41 16.62 -3.61
C SER A 65 -4.86 17.07 -3.37
N ILE A 66 -5.35 17.02 -2.13
CA ILE A 66 -6.70 17.46 -1.78
C ILE A 66 -6.82 18.98 -1.95
N ASP A 67 -5.84 19.77 -1.51
CA ASP A 67 -5.86 21.22 -1.64
C ASP A 67 -5.81 21.66 -3.11
N THR A 68 -5.11 20.91 -3.96
CA THR A 68 -4.94 21.21 -5.39
C THR A 68 -6.14 20.77 -6.23
N PHE A 69 -6.64 19.54 -6.01
CA PHE A 69 -7.62 18.90 -6.89
C PHE A 69 -9.00 18.73 -6.25
N GLY A 70 -9.12 18.92 -4.95
CA GLY A 70 -10.32 18.61 -4.18
C GLY A 70 -10.58 17.11 -4.05
N THR A 71 -11.86 16.77 -3.88
CA THR A 71 -12.36 15.38 -3.87
C THR A 71 -13.48 15.24 -4.88
N ALA A 72 -13.81 14.01 -5.28
CA ALA A 72 -15.07 13.77 -5.98
C ALA A 72 -16.28 14.15 -5.10
N ASP A 73 -17.46 14.30 -5.71
CA ASP A 73 -18.72 14.65 -5.01
C ASP A 73 -19.06 13.68 -3.86
N ASP A 74 -18.63 12.42 -3.99
CA ASP A 74 -18.81 11.37 -2.97
C ASP A 74 -17.64 11.27 -1.98
N GLY A 75 -16.72 12.23 -2.01
CA GLY A 75 -15.56 12.32 -1.11
C GLY A 75 -14.38 11.43 -1.49
N ARG A 76 -14.40 10.72 -2.63
CA ARG A 76 -13.23 9.92 -3.07
C ARG A 76 -12.00 10.80 -3.30
N LEU A 77 -10.86 10.36 -2.78
CA LEU A 77 -9.56 11.04 -2.95
C LEU A 77 -8.96 10.84 -4.35
N PHE A 78 -9.24 9.70 -4.98
CA PHE A 78 -8.71 9.36 -6.30
C PHE A 78 -9.87 9.19 -7.28
N PHE A 79 -9.94 10.09 -8.25
CA PHE A 79 -11.01 10.18 -9.24
C PHE A 79 -10.45 10.68 -10.58
N ASN A 80 -11.19 10.46 -11.66
CA ASN A 80 -10.86 11.03 -12.97
C ASN A 80 -11.51 12.41 -13.14
N GLU A 81 -11.16 13.14 -14.20
CA GLU A 81 -11.69 14.49 -14.49
C GLU A 81 -13.23 14.58 -14.58
N ARG A 82 -13.92 13.44 -14.77
CA ARG A 82 -15.39 13.35 -14.80
C ARG A 82 -16.00 12.95 -13.46
N GLY A 83 -15.22 12.94 -12.37
CA GLY A 83 -15.63 12.47 -11.04
C GLY A 83 -15.74 10.93 -10.92
N GLY A 84 -15.42 10.19 -11.98
CA GLY A 84 -15.49 8.72 -12.01
C GLY A 84 -14.28 8.04 -11.38
N ILE A 85 -14.25 6.70 -11.40
CA ILE A 85 -13.09 5.92 -10.95
C ILE A 85 -11.94 6.12 -11.95
N ALA A 86 -10.74 6.36 -11.44
CA ALA A 86 -9.54 6.40 -12.27
C ALA A 86 -9.27 5.00 -12.88
N ALA A 87 -9.20 4.93 -14.20
CA ALA A 87 -9.02 3.67 -14.92
C ALA A 87 -7.61 3.12 -14.75
N SER A 88 -7.46 1.78 -14.71
CA SER A 88 -6.15 1.14 -14.59
C SER A 88 -5.18 1.52 -15.70
N GLY A 89 -5.66 1.64 -16.94
CA GLY A 89 -4.82 2.07 -18.07
C GLY A 89 -4.24 3.48 -17.87
N THR A 90 -4.92 4.36 -17.13
CA THR A 90 -4.40 5.68 -16.76
C THR A 90 -3.24 5.53 -15.78
N TYR A 91 -3.38 4.68 -14.75
CA TYR A 91 -2.30 4.40 -13.81
C TYR A 91 -1.08 3.78 -14.51
N ASP A 92 -1.30 2.79 -15.39
CA ASP A 92 -0.21 2.13 -16.10
C ASP A 92 0.55 3.12 -16.99
N ARG A 93 -0.15 3.99 -17.72
CA ARG A 93 0.51 5.01 -18.56
C ARG A 93 1.35 5.99 -17.72
N VAL A 94 0.74 6.61 -16.70
CA VAL A 94 1.44 7.56 -15.82
C VAL A 94 2.62 6.89 -15.13
N TRP A 95 2.50 5.61 -14.76
CA TRP A 95 3.59 4.84 -14.19
C TRP A 95 4.78 4.68 -15.13
N HIS A 96 4.53 4.34 -16.40
CA HIS A 96 5.61 4.21 -17.40
C HIS A 96 6.32 5.55 -17.63
N GLU A 97 5.56 6.64 -17.77
CA GLU A 97 6.11 8.00 -17.88
C GLU A 97 6.96 8.35 -16.65
N ALA A 98 6.48 8.05 -15.44
CA ALA A 98 7.24 8.29 -14.21
C ALA A 98 8.54 7.46 -14.15
N ARG A 99 8.54 6.21 -14.64
CA ARG A 99 9.77 5.39 -14.73
C ARG A 99 10.80 5.99 -15.66
N GLU A 100 10.37 6.50 -16.83
CA GLU A 100 11.27 7.14 -17.80
C GLU A 100 11.91 8.42 -17.25
N LEU A 101 11.19 9.14 -16.38
CA LEU A 101 11.72 10.33 -15.70
C LEU A 101 12.66 9.99 -14.53
N ALA A 102 12.39 8.90 -13.81
CA ALA A 102 13.12 8.56 -12.59
C ALA A 102 14.37 7.68 -12.82
N PHE A 103 14.44 6.93 -13.91
CA PHE A 103 15.48 5.93 -14.15
C PHE A 103 16.30 6.19 -15.41
N LEU A 104 17.55 5.71 -15.39
CA LEU A 104 18.40 5.63 -16.58
C LEU A 104 17.79 4.65 -17.61
N PRO A 105 18.07 4.81 -18.92
CA PRO A 105 17.50 3.97 -19.97
C PRO A 105 17.64 2.45 -19.74
N ASP A 106 18.82 1.99 -19.29
CA ASP A 106 19.05 0.57 -19.01
C ASP A 106 18.20 0.04 -17.85
N LEU A 107 17.89 0.89 -16.87
CA LEU A 107 17.01 0.54 -15.75
C LEU A 107 15.54 0.56 -16.16
N VAL A 108 15.13 1.47 -17.04
CA VAL A 108 13.77 1.47 -17.64
C VAL A 108 13.53 0.18 -18.42
N ALA A 109 14.53 -0.26 -19.20
CA ALA A 109 14.50 -1.51 -19.96
C ALA A 109 14.54 -2.77 -19.07
N SER A 110 15.00 -2.64 -17.82
CA SER A 110 15.03 -3.74 -16.86
C SER A 110 13.64 -4.04 -16.26
N PRO A 111 13.46 -5.21 -15.61
CA PRO A 111 12.25 -5.53 -14.85
C PRO A 111 12.01 -4.66 -13.61
N LEU A 112 12.94 -3.76 -13.26
CA LEU A 112 12.86 -2.94 -12.05
C LEU A 112 11.61 -2.06 -12.08
N ALA A 113 10.73 -2.28 -11.10
CA ALA A 113 9.49 -1.53 -10.90
C ALA A 113 8.62 -1.48 -12.17
N ALA A 114 8.64 -2.54 -13.00
CA ALA A 114 7.94 -2.59 -14.29
C ALA A 114 6.43 -2.33 -14.16
N ARG A 115 5.82 -2.68 -13.02
CA ARG A 115 4.41 -2.46 -12.74
C ARG A 115 4.25 -1.67 -11.43
N PRO A 116 3.16 -0.89 -11.28
CA PRO A 116 2.83 -0.26 -10.00
C PRO A 116 2.76 -1.26 -8.84
N TYR A 117 2.28 -2.48 -9.12
CA TYR A 117 2.18 -3.54 -8.12
C TYR A 117 3.56 -3.97 -7.55
N ASP A 118 4.65 -3.75 -8.28
CA ASP A 118 5.98 -4.09 -7.79
C ASP A 118 6.40 -3.20 -6.59
N LEU A 119 5.82 -1.99 -6.46
CA LEU A 119 5.99 -1.15 -5.27
C LEU A 119 5.48 -1.80 -3.99
N ARG A 120 4.44 -2.63 -4.09
CA ARG A 120 3.94 -3.39 -2.94
C ARG A 120 4.98 -4.37 -2.43
N HIS A 121 5.72 -5.03 -3.33
CA HIS A 121 6.81 -5.92 -2.95
C HIS A 121 7.91 -5.15 -2.22
N SER A 122 8.31 -3.98 -2.76
CA SER A 122 9.32 -3.11 -2.15
C SER A 122 8.90 -2.59 -0.78
N ALA A 123 7.65 -2.18 -0.59
CA ALA A 123 7.15 -1.71 0.69
C ALA A 123 7.20 -2.81 1.76
N LEU A 124 6.72 -4.01 1.44
CA LEU A 124 6.68 -5.14 2.38
C LEU A 124 8.08 -5.61 2.78
N SER A 125 9.01 -5.73 1.83
CA SER A 125 10.39 -6.07 2.15
C SER A 125 11.08 -4.98 2.98
N THR A 126 10.81 -3.70 2.67
CA THR A 126 11.36 -2.56 3.42
C THR A 126 10.89 -2.57 4.87
N TRP A 127 9.59 -2.75 5.13
CA TRP A 127 9.07 -2.78 6.50
C TRP A 127 9.61 -3.97 7.30
N LEU A 128 9.72 -5.14 6.67
CA LEU A 128 10.36 -6.31 7.28
C LEU A 128 11.85 -6.05 7.57
N ASN A 129 12.56 -5.38 6.67
CA ASN A 129 13.97 -5.01 6.87
C ASN A 129 14.18 -3.92 7.94
N ALA A 130 13.22 -3.02 8.08
CA ALA A 130 13.14 -2.08 9.20
C ALA A 130 12.77 -2.79 10.52
N GLY A 131 12.35 -4.06 10.47
CA GLY A 131 12.01 -4.89 11.61
C GLY A 131 10.70 -4.55 12.25
N VAL A 132 9.75 -4.09 11.46
CA VAL A 132 8.35 -4.13 11.86
C VAL A 132 7.96 -5.60 12.05
N ASP A 133 7.14 -5.88 13.07
CA ASP A 133 6.67 -7.23 13.34
C ASP A 133 5.94 -7.83 12.12
N PRO A 134 6.19 -9.09 11.73
CA PRO A 134 5.53 -9.71 10.58
C PRO A 134 3.99 -9.70 10.65
N THR A 135 3.41 -9.73 11.85
CA THR A 135 1.96 -9.63 12.09
C THR A 135 1.44 -8.25 11.70
N GLU A 136 2.11 -7.20 12.18
CA GLU A 136 1.81 -5.80 11.84
C GLU A 136 1.95 -5.55 10.32
N VAL A 137 3.02 -6.08 9.71
CA VAL A 137 3.21 -5.98 8.25
C VAL A 137 2.10 -6.70 7.50
N ALA A 138 1.72 -7.90 7.93
CA ALA A 138 0.66 -8.69 7.30
C ALA A 138 -0.70 -8.00 7.40
N GLU A 139 -1.02 -7.41 8.56
CA GLU A 139 -2.25 -6.65 8.79
C GLU A 139 -2.34 -5.43 7.88
N ARG A 140 -1.29 -4.58 7.86
CA ARG A 140 -1.22 -3.41 6.96
C ARG A 140 -1.37 -3.82 5.50
N ALA A 141 -0.74 -4.93 5.12
CA ALA A 141 -0.78 -5.45 3.76
C ALA A 141 -2.15 -6.03 3.39
N GLY A 142 -2.91 -6.55 4.35
CA GLY A 142 -4.07 -7.42 4.10
C GLY A 142 -3.67 -8.83 3.62
N ASN A 143 -2.57 -9.38 4.13
CA ASN A 143 -2.13 -10.75 3.88
C ASN A 143 -2.28 -11.60 5.17
N SER A 144 -2.20 -12.92 5.06
CA SER A 144 -1.87 -13.76 6.22
C SER A 144 -0.37 -13.70 6.50
N VAL A 145 0.03 -13.93 7.76
CA VAL A 145 1.44 -14.00 8.16
C VAL A 145 2.16 -15.11 7.40
N GLU A 146 1.52 -16.27 7.21
CA GLU A 146 2.07 -17.40 6.45
C GLU A 146 2.41 -17.01 5.00
N VAL A 147 1.50 -16.33 4.30
CA VAL A 147 1.72 -15.85 2.92
C VAL A 147 2.84 -14.83 2.88
N LEU A 148 2.90 -13.92 3.87
CA LEU A 148 3.97 -12.93 3.99
C LEU A 148 5.33 -13.64 4.16
N MET A 149 5.45 -14.55 5.12
CA MET A 149 6.72 -15.20 5.45
C MET A 149 7.20 -16.13 4.34
N THR A 150 6.29 -16.87 3.68
CA THR A 150 6.64 -17.71 2.52
C THR A 150 7.29 -16.90 1.39
N ARG A 151 6.85 -15.65 1.19
CA ARG A 151 7.31 -14.81 0.09
C ARG A 151 8.53 -13.94 0.47
N TYR A 152 8.64 -13.49 1.72
CA TYR A 152 9.63 -12.47 2.11
C TYR A 152 10.59 -12.87 3.23
N ALA A 153 10.54 -14.11 3.74
CA ALA A 153 11.50 -14.55 4.77
C ALA A 153 12.96 -14.35 4.35
N LYS A 154 13.26 -14.48 3.05
CA LYS A 154 14.61 -14.26 2.49
C LYS A 154 15.11 -12.82 2.64
N CYS A 155 14.22 -11.85 2.82
CA CYS A 155 14.61 -10.45 3.05
C CYS A 155 15.24 -10.26 4.44
N LEU A 156 15.01 -11.17 5.40
CA LEU A 156 15.48 -11.05 6.78
C LEU A 156 16.96 -11.46 6.99
N TYR A 157 17.72 -11.65 5.91
CA TYR A 157 19.14 -12.04 6.00
C TYR A 157 20.00 -10.91 6.61
N GLY A 158 20.95 -11.27 7.49
CA GLY A 158 21.89 -10.32 8.09
C GLY A 158 21.34 -9.49 9.27
N ARG A 159 20.17 -9.82 9.81
CA ARG A 159 19.50 -9.04 10.87
C ARG A 159 19.84 -9.45 12.30
N GLN A 160 20.81 -10.36 12.48
CA GLN A 160 21.20 -10.84 13.80
C GLN A 160 21.67 -9.70 14.71
N GLU A 161 22.45 -8.76 14.17
CA GLU A 161 22.95 -7.61 14.94
C GLU A 161 21.82 -6.68 15.38
N ILE A 162 20.89 -6.35 14.47
CA ILE A 162 19.71 -5.53 14.78
C ILE A 162 18.81 -6.23 15.81
N ALA A 163 18.66 -7.56 15.70
CA ALA A 163 17.91 -8.34 16.67
C ALA A 163 18.58 -8.33 18.06
N ASN A 164 19.90 -8.49 18.12
CA ASN A 164 20.67 -8.42 19.36
C ASN A 164 20.52 -7.05 20.03
N GLN A 165 20.67 -5.94 19.27
CA GLN A 165 20.50 -4.58 19.79
C GLN A 165 19.10 -4.35 20.40
N ARG A 166 18.06 -4.89 19.77
CA ARG A 166 16.68 -4.81 20.31
C ARG A 166 16.51 -5.62 21.58
N ILE A 167 17.08 -6.82 21.64
CA ILE A 167 17.06 -7.67 22.85
C ILE A 167 17.82 -6.95 23.97
N GLU A 168 19.00 -6.42 23.68
CA GLU A 168 19.82 -5.67 24.65
C GLU A 168 19.09 -4.43 25.17
N GLN A 169 18.47 -3.65 24.29
CA GLN A 169 17.67 -2.49 24.69
C GLN A 169 16.52 -2.89 25.63
N LEU A 170 15.78 -3.94 25.30
CA LEU A 170 14.70 -4.43 26.15
C LEU A 170 15.21 -4.95 27.50
N LEU A 171 16.33 -5.68 27.51
CA LEU A 171 16.93 -6.17 28.75
C LEU A 171 17.42 -5.03 29.64
N HIS A 172 17.91 -3.93 29.07
CA HIS A 172 18.25 -2.72 29.83
C HIS A 172 17.03 -2.03 30.43
N GLU A 173 15.85 -2.08 29.81
CA GLU A 173 14.63 -1.52 30.40
C GLU A 173 14.17 -2.26 31.66
N TYR A 174 14.61 -3.50 31.85
CA TYR A 174 14.32 -4.32 33.04
C TYR A 174 15.38 -4.22 34.15
N ALA A 175 16.49 -3.52 33.92
CA ALA A 175 17.60 -3.36 34.87
C ALA A 175 17.47 -2.07 35.69
#